data_AF-A0A967Q442-F1
#
_entry.id   AF-A0A967Q442-F1
#
_cell.length_a   1.000
_cell.length_b   1.000
_cell.length_c   1.000
_cell.angle_alpha   90.00
_cell.angle_beta   90.00
_cell.angle_gamma   90.00
#
_symmetry.space_group_name_H-M   'P 1'
#
loop_
_entity.id
_entity.type
_entity.pdbx_description
1 polymer ?
#
loop_
_entity_poly.entity_id
_entity_poly.type
_entity_poly.pdbx_seq_one_letter_code
_entity_poly.pdbx_strand_id
1 'polypeptide(L)'
;RINPGDVTIFLTPDYSIVFPVAIILLGAVLIGLLLGNGVHILSLIGHSLTHWRRDRKEKKIQEVGAIYREGVGRLLSGDVKRAHSLLQRALDKDPVRIEAYIAMASVHMQEGQSEEAI
;
A
#
# COMPACT_ATOMS: atom_id res chain seq x y z
N ARG A 1 3.98 -60.86 12.88
CA ARG A 1 3.87 -60.88 11.41
C ARG A 1 3.70 -59.44 10.98
N ILE A 2 4.69 -58.85 10.32
CA ILE A 2 4.66 -57.46 9.85
C ILE A 2 3.94 -57.48 8.50
N ASN A 3 2.83 -56.76 8.39
CA ASN A 3 2.11 -56.56 7.13
C ASN A 3 3.00 -55.67 6.23
N PRO A 4 3.39 -56.10 5.01
CA PRO A 4 4.38 -55.40 4.19
C PRO A 4 3.96 -54.00 3.70
N GLY A 5 2.70 -53.60 3.93
CA GLY A 5 2.18 -52.26 3.61
C GLY A 5 2.17 -51.27 4.78
N ASP A 6 2.60 -51.69 5.97
CA ASP A 6 2.50 -50.89 7.20
C ASP A 6 3.90 -50.45 7.68
N VAL A 7 4.04 -49.15 7.97
CA VAL A 7 5.28 -48.56 8.52
C VAL A 7 5.06 -48.26 9.99
N THR A 8 5.93 -48.79 10.84
CA THR A 8 5.94 -48.52 12.28
C THR A 8 6.88 -47.35 12.58
N ILE A 9 6.33 -46.26 13.10
CA ILE A 9 7.10 -45.10 13.56
C ILE A 9 7.19 -45.17 15.08
N PHE A 10 8.41 -45.29 15.60
CA PHE A 10 8.69 -45.28 17.04
C PHE A 10 8.95 -43.84 17.47
N LEU A 11 8.01 -43.21 18.19
CA LEU A 11 8.17 -41.84 18.70
C LEU A 11 8.92 -41.80 20.03
N THR A 12 8.67 -42.80 20.89
CA THR A 12 9.32 -43.02 22.19
C THR A 12 9.40 -44.54 22.45
N PRO A 13 10.22 -45.02 23.40
CA PRO A 13 10.37 -46.46 23.65
C PRO A 13 9.07 -47.21 23.90
N ASP A 14 8.07 -46.54 24.49
CA ASP A 14 6.76 -47.11 24.85
C ASP A 14 5.63 -46.74 23.87
N TYR A 15 5.90 -45.93 22.84
CA TYR A 15 4.86 -45.45 21.92
C TYR A 15 5.28 -45.65 20.46
N SER A 16 4.66 -46.65 19.83
CA SER A 16 4.79 -46.92 18.40
C SER A 16 3.43 -46.79 17.73
N ILE A 17 3.36 -46.01 16.66
CA ILE A 17 2.17 -45.90 15.84
C ILE A 17 2.47 -46.59 14.50
N VAL A 18 1.55 -47.44 14.08
CA VAL A 18 1.61 -48.15 12.80
C VAL A 18 0.69 -47.43 11.83
N PHE A 19 1.26 -46.82 10.79
CA PHE A 19 0.50 -46.17 9.73
C PHE A 19 0.67 -46.95 8.41
N PRO A 20 -0.42 -47.17 7.66
CA PRO A 20 -0.31 -47.65 6.28
C PRO A 20 0.51 -46.67 5.43
N VAL A 21 1.41 -47.19 4.60
CA VAL A 21 2.25 -46.40 3.69
C VAL A 21 1.41 -45.45 2.81
N ALA A 22 0.22 -45.88 2.44
CA ALA A 22 -0.72 -45.08 1.66
C ALA A 22 -1.05 -43.73 2.30
N ILE A 23 -1.20 -43.66 3.63
CA ILE A 23 -1.52 -42.40 4.34
C ILE A 23 -0.34 -41.43 4.28
N ILE A 24 0.89 -41.95 4.41
CA ILE A 24 2.12 -41.14 4.32
C ILE A 24 2.26 -40.55 2.92
N LEU A 25 2.07 -41.37 1.88
CA LEU A 25 2.14 -40.91 0.49
C LEU A 25 1.06 -39.88 0.17
N LEU A 26 -0.17 -40.11 0.65
CA LEU A 26 -1.28 -39.20 0.45
C LEU A 26 -1.04 -37.86 1.16
N GLY A 27 -0.47 -37.88 2.37
CA GLY A 27 -0.03 -36.69 3.09
C GLY A 27 1.07 -35.93 2.35
N ALA A 28 2.09 -36.62 1.82
CA ALA A 28 3.17 -35.98 1.06
C ALA A 28 2.67 -35.28 -0.21
N VAL A 29 1.76 -35.92 -0.95
CA VAL A 29 1.12 -35.33 -2.14
C VAL A 29 0.28 -34.10 -1.77
N LEU A 30 -0.51 -34.18 -0.69
CA LEU A 30 -1.32 -33.06 -0.22
C LEU A 30 -0.46 -31.88 0.24
N ILE A 31 0.63 -32.13 0.97
CA ILE A 31 1.57 -31.09 1.40
C ILE A 31 2.22 -30.43 0.19
N GLY A 32 2.67 -31.21 -0.80
CA GLY A 32 3.23 -30.68 -2.04
C GLY A 32 2.25 -29.78 -2.79
N LEU A 33 0.99 -30.21 -2.89
CA LEU A 33 -0.07 -29.42 -3.52
C LEU A 33 -0.38 -28.13 -2.74
N LEU A 34 -0.46 -28.20 -1.41
CA LEU A 34 -0.71 -27.05 -0.54
C LEU A 34 0.42 -26.03 -0.60
N LEU A 35 1.68 -26.48 -0.57
CA LEU A 35 2.85 -25.61 -0.68
C LEU A 35 2.94 -24.98 -2.08
N GLY A 36 2.73 -25.78 -3.13
CA GLY A 36 2.73 -25.30 -4.52
C GLY A 36 1.65 -24.25 -4.77
N ASN A 37 0.41 -24.52 -4.36
CA ASN A 37 -0.67 -23.53 -4.45
C ASN A 37 -0.47 -22.36 -3.51
N GLY A 38 0.11 -22.57 -2.32
CA GLY A 38 0.38 -21.53 -1.34
C GLY A 38 1.25 -20.41 -1.93
N VAL A 39 2.35 -20.77 -2.61
CA VAL A 39 3.21 -19.80 -3.29
C VAL A 39 2.44 -19.02 -4.36
N HIS A 40 1.60 -19.71 -5.15
CA HIS A 40 0.82 -19.08 -6.21
C HIS A 40 -0.24 -18.12 -5.66
N ILE A 41 -0.92 -18.50 -4.57
CA ILE A 41 -1.93 -17.66 -3.89
C ILE A 41 -1.26 -16.42 -3.26
N LEU A 42 -0.11 -16.59 -2.60
CA LEU A 42 0.64 -15.47 -2.03
C LEU A 42 1.10 -14.48 -3.11
N SER A 43 1.52 -14.97 -4.27
CA SER A 43 1.88 -14.12 -5.42
C SER A 43 0.69 -13.28 -5.92
N LEU A 44 -0.49 -13.88 -6.03
CA LEU A 44 -1.70 -13.18 -6.48
C LEU A 44 -2.15 -12.12 -5.48
N ILE A 45 -2.09 -12.42 -4.18
CA ILE A 45 -2.41 -11.47 -3.11
C ILE A 45 -1.40 -10.31 -3.13
N GLY A 46 -0.11 -10.60 -3.31
CA GLY A 46 0.94 -9.60 -3.42
C GLY A 46 0.69 -8.62 -4.56
N HIS A 47 0.42 -9.11 -5.77
CA HIS A 47 0.12 -8.26 -6.92
C HIS A 47 -1.13 -7.40 -6.69
N SER A 48 -2.23 -8.00 -6.23
CA SER A 48 -3.48 -7.26 -5.96
C SER A 48 -3.28 -6.14 -4.93
N LEU A 49 -2.51 -6.39 -3.86
CA LEU A 49 -2.18 -5.38 -2.86
C LEU A 49 -1.32 -4.25 -3.42
N THR A 50 -0.34 -4.55 -4.29
CA THR A 50 0.49 -3.51 -4.91
C THR A 50 -0.31 -2.59 -5.82
N HIS A 51 -1.24 -3.14 -6.62
CA HIS A 51 -2.13 -2.35 -7.47
C HIS A 51 -3.05 -1.45 -6.63
N TRP A 52 -3.67 -2.00 -5.58
CA TRP A 52 -4.55 -1.21 -4.72
C TRP A 52 -3.82 -0.06 -3.98
N ARG A 53 -2.59 -0.30 -3.51
CA ARG A 53 -1.75 0.74 -2.89
C ARG A 53 -1.40 1.83 -3.90
N ARG A 54 -1.10 1.45 -5.14
CA ARG A 54 -0.78 2.38 -6.22
C ARG A 54 -1.99 3.23 -6.60
N ASP A 55 -3.16 2.63 -6.75
CA ASP A 55 -4.40 3.33 -7.06
C ASP A 55 -4.79 4.32 -5.96
N ARG A 56 -4.63 3.93 -4.68
CA ARG A 56 -4.84 4.83 -3.54
C ARG A 56 -3.87 6.02 -3.57
N LYS A 57 -2.59 5.79 -3.90
CA LYS A 57 -1.58 6.84 -4.01
C LYS A 57 -1.91 7.80 -5.16
N GLU A 58 -2.30 7.28 -6.31
CA GLU A 58 -2.61 8.05 -7.51
C GLU A 58 -3.85 8.93 -7.30
N LYS A 59 -4.91 8.38 -6.70
CA LYS A 59 -6.09 9.16 -6.29
C LYS A 59 -5.73 10.31 -5.34
N LYS A 60 -4.85 10.06 -4.37
CA LYS A 60 -4.39 11.11 -3.44
C LYS A 60 -3.62 12.21 -4.18
N ILE A 61 -2.73 11.85 -5.11
CA ILE A 61 -1.97 12.83 -5.93
C ILE A 61 -2.93 13.68 -6.77
N GLN A 62 -3.95 13.07 -7.36
CA GLN A 62 -4.95 13.79 -8.16
C GLN A 62 -5.77 14.77 -7.32
N GLU A 63 -6.23 14.35 -6.12
CA GLU A 63 -6.96 15.20 -5.19
C GLU A 63 -6.12 16.41 -4.76
N VAL A 64 -4.86 16.18 -4.36
CA VAL A 64 -3.92 17.25 -4.00
C VAL A 64 -3.67 18.18 -5.19
N GLY A 65 -3.50 17.63 -6.40
CA GLY A 65 -3.34 18.40 -7.62
C GLY A 65 -4.56 19.28 -7.94
N ALA A 66 -5.77 18.83 -7.63
CA ALA A 66 -6.97 19.63 -7.79
C ALA A 66 -6.99 20.82 -6.82
N ILE A 67 -6.68 20.58 -5.54
CA ILE A 67 -6.58 21.62 -4.51
C ILE A 67 -5.52 22.66 -4.90
N TYR A 68 -4.36 22.20 -5.37
CA TYR A 68 -3.29 23.07 -5.84
C TYR A 68 -3.74 23.96 -7.01
N ARG A 69 -4.37 23.39 -8.04
CA ARG A 69 -4.86 24.16 -9.20
C ARG A 69 -5.92 25.17 -8.79
N GLU A 70 -6.81 24.81 -7.87
CA GLU A 70 -7.80 25.75 -7.33
C GLU A 70 -7.12 26.90 -6.58
N GLY A 71 -6.12 26.61 -5.73
CA GLY A 71 -5.35 27.60 -5.00
C GLY A 71 -4.62 28.58 -5.93
N VAL A 72 -3.95 28.07 -6.97
CA VAL A 72 -3.33 28.89 -8.01
C VAL A 72 -4.38 29.72 -8.77
N GLY A 73 -5.53 29.14 -9.10
CA GLY A 73 -6.63 29.89 -9.74
C GLY A 73 -7.13 31.05 -8.89
N ARG A 74 -7.22 30.87 -7.57
CA ARG A 74 -7.57 31.94 -6.62
C ARG A 74 -6.49 33.01 -6.54
N LEU A 75 -5.22 32.63 -6.54
CA LEU A 75 -4.08 33.54 -6.55
C LEU A 75 -4.14 34.45 -7.78
N LEU A 76 -4.33 33.86 -8.97
CA LEU A 76 -4.44 34.59 -10.24
C LEU A 76 -5.68 35.50 -10.28
N SER A 77 -6.72 35.16 -9.52
CA SER A 77 -7.94 35.97 -9.40
C SER A 77 -7.82 37.10 -8.36
N GLY A 78 -6.68 37.21 -7.66
CA GLY A 78 -6.45 38.19 -6.60
C GLY A 78 -7.08 37.84 -5.24
N ASP A 79 -7.68 36.66 -5.09
CA ASP A 79 -8.20 36.16 -3.80
C ASP A 79 -7.06 35.49 -3.02
N VAL A 80 -6.08 36.30 -2.61
CA VAL A 80 -4.81 35.86 -2.03
C VAL A 80 -5.03 35.10 -0.71
N LYS A 81 -5.99 35.54 0.11
CA LYS A 81 -6.34 34.85 1.38
C LYS A 81 -6.84 33.43 1.15
N ARG A 82 -7.73 33.21 0.17
CA ARG A 82 -8.18 31.85 -0.15
C ARG A 82 -7.07 31.04 -0.81
N ALA A 83 -6.26 31.66 -1.67
CA ALA A 83 -5.11 31.01 -2.28
C ALA A 83 -4.14 30.46 -1.22
N HIS A 84 -3.78 31.26 -0.21
CA HIS A 84 -2.97 30.84 0.93
C HIS A 84 -3.54 29.58 1.60
N SER A 85 -4.83 29.60 1.97
CA SER A 85 -5.46 28.45 2.63
C SER A 85 -5.46 27.16 1.79
N LEU A 86 -5.69 27.27 0.48
CA LEU A 86 -5.76 26.12 -0.42
C LEU A 86 -4.37 25.55 -0.69
N LEU A 87 -3.38 26.41 -0.89
CA LEU A 87 -2.00 26.00 -1.14
C LEU A 87 -1.36 25.41 0.13
N GLN A 88 -1.65 25.95 1.31
CA GLN A 88 -1.25 25.34 2.58
C GLN A 88 -1.84 23.93 2.72
N ARG A 89 -3.14 23.75 2.44
CA ARG A 89 -3.78 22.43 2.45
C ARG A 89 -3.16 21.44 1.44
N ALA A 90 -2.66 21.94 0.31
CA ALA A 90 -1.94 21.11 -0.65
C ALA A 90 -0.58 20.65 -0.09
N LEU A 91 0.17 21.54 0.56
CA LEU A 91 1.44 21.24 1.22
C LEU A 91 1.27 20.29 2.42
N ASP A 92 0.21 20.45 3.21
CA ASP A 92 -0.09 19.56 4.33
C ASP A 92 -0.35 18.12 3.86
N LYS A 93 -0.93 17.96 2.66
CA LYS A 93 -1.22 16.65 2.07
C LYS A 93 -0.04 16.06 1.29
N ASP A 94 0.80 16.92 0.69
CA ASP A 94 2.00 16.56 -0.07
C ASP A 94 3.16 17.54 0.21
N PRO A 95 3.93 17.32 1.29
CA PRO A 95 5.02 18.21 1.69
C PRO A 95 6.22 18.22 0.74
N VAL A 96 6.27 17.31 -0.24
CA VAL A 96 7.42 17.18 -1.17
C VAL A 96 7.16 17.98 -2.45
N ARG A 97 5.97 18.54 -2.63
CA ARG A 97 5.57 19.22 -3.85
C ARG A 97 6.20 20.61 -3.98
N ILE A 98 7.30 20.69 -4.73
CA ILE A 98 8.04 21.92 -5.03
C ILE A 98 7.13 23.01 -5.62
N GLU A 99 6.22 22.64 -6.54
CA GLU A 99 5.29 23.57 -7.19
C GLU A 99 4.38 24.32 -6.20
N ALA A 100 3.99 23.67 -5.10
CA ALA A 100 3.15 24.27 -4.08
C ALA A 100 3.92 25.28 -3.22
N TYR A 101 5.20 25.04 -2.96
CA TYR A 101 6.08 26.03 -2.33
C TYR A 101 6.30 27.26 -3.20
N ILE A 102 6.49 27.08 -4.52
CA ILE A 102 6.63 28.20 -5.46
C ILE A 102 5.36 29.07 -5.44
N ALA A 103 4.18 28.43 -5.48
CA ALA A 103 2.92 29.17 -5.42
C ALA A 103 2.73 29.91 -4.07
N MET A 104 3.16 29.31 -2.95
CA MET A 104 3.14 29.97 -1.64
C MET A 104 4.09 31.17 -1.56
N ALA A 105 5.26 31.10 -2.21
CA ALA A 105 6.14 32.26 -2.30
C ALA A 105 5.44 33.43 -3.03
N SER A 106 4.75 33.14 -4.13
CA SER A 106 3.95 34.14 -4.85
C SER A 106 2.81 34.72 -4.00
N VAL A 107 2.14 33.89 -3.19
CA VAL A 107 1.14 34.36 -2.21
C VAL A 107 1.76 35.38 -1.27
N HIS A 108 2.88 35.06 -0.62
CA HIS A 108 3.51 35.96 0.35
C HIS A 108 4.02 37.26 -0.27
N MET A 109 4.52 37.20 -1.51
CA MET A 109 4.88 38.42 -2.25
C MET A 109 3.67 39.32 -2.48
N GLN A 110 2.52 38.74 -2.83
CA GLN A 110 1.30 39.51 -3.10
C GLN A 110 0.63 39.99 -1.81
N GLU A 111 0.73 39.25 -0.70
CA GLU A 111 0.30 39.68 0.64
C GLU A 111 1.11 40.90 1.11
N GLY A 112 2.44 40.85 1.00
CA GLY A 112 3.31 41.98 1.35
C GLY A 112 3.03 43.23 0.53
N GLN A 113 2.80 43.08 -0.78
CA GLN A 113 2.39 44.19 -1.65
C GLN A 113 1.00 44.74 -1.31
N SER A 114 0.09 43.89 -0.82
CA SER A 114 -1.25 44.32 -0.41
C SER A 114 -1.23 45.04 0.93
N GLU A 115 -0.38 44.62 1.88
CA GLU A 115 -0.19 45.31 3.16
C GLU A 115 0.49 46.67 2.99
N GLU A 116 1.45 46.81 2.07
CA GLU A 116 2.07 48.10 1.73
C GLU A 116 1.13 49.07 0.99
N ALA A 117 0.04 48.58 0.39
CA ALA A 117 -0.88 49.37 -0.41
C ALA A 117 -2.06 49.98 0.37
N ILE A 118 -2.21 49.68 1.67
CA ILE A 118 -3.31 50.15 2.53
C ILE A 118 -2.87 51.34 3.39
#